data_AF-A0A078FD89-F1
#
_entry.id   AF-A0A078FD89-F1
#
_cell.length_a   1.000
_cell.length_b   1.000
_cell.length_c   1.000
_cell.angle_alpha   90.00
_cell.angle_beta   90.00
_cell.angle_gamma   90.00
#
_symmetry.space_group_name_H-M   'P 1'
#
loop_
_entity.id
_entity.type
_entity.pdbx_description
1 polymer ?
#
loop_
_entity_poly.entity_id
_entity_poly.type
_entity_poly.pdbx_seq_one_letter_code
_entity_poly.pdbx_strand_id
1 'polypeptide(L)'
;METARQSKWRQKVKGSSSHWFYILLTPPNWLILPTHHMNVGINLLTLRYTKHPEWFRSDRICMLDAVFTQMWTAKYSEFLASPANPDGSGKLLPPGALDYYTGEEPAYSRSNKTSALEIDDIYVPLLVKNDHWVACWISIPRRRIVIWDSDLAYAIDAEIAKAVKPIAHMLSYMLRMLSTGAEWELYMVDFTHERESGVPQNKQSGDCGVYCLKYIECHALGMPFPPHELINGTEKRDYKHLGVYD
;
A
#
# COMPACT_ATOMS: atom_id res chain seq x y z
N MET A 1 18.74 -21.27 -44.38
CA MET A 1 19.19 -21.30 -42.96
C MET A 1 19.19 -19.87 -42.47
N GLU A 2 18.09 -19.44 -41.85
CA GLU A 2 17.92 -18.09 -41.34
C GLU A 2 18.09 -18.15 -39.83
N THR A 3 19.19 -17.57 -39.34
CA THR A 3 19.50 -17.48 -37.92
C THR A 3 18.63 -16.39 -37.30
N ALA A 4 17.62 -16.82 -36.54
CA ALA A 4 16.79 -15.92 -35.74
C ALA A 4 17.68 -15.15 -34.74
N ARG A 5 17.92 -13.86 -34.99
CA ARG A 5 18.50 -12.94 -34.02
C ARG A 5 17.56 -12.86 -32.81
N GLN A 6 17.95 -13.47 -31.69
CA GLN A 6 17.34 -13.17 -30.40
C GLN A 6 17.49 -11.67 -30.12
N SER A 7 16.36 -10.98 -29.96
CA SER A 7 16.32 -9.55 -29.65
C SER A 7 17.05 -9.28 -28.33
N LYS A 8 18.05 -8.39 -28.34
CA LYS A 8 18.87 -7.98 -27.18
C LYS A 8 18.06 -7.44 -25.98
N TRP A 9 16.78 -7.10 -26.16
CA TRP A 9 15.92 -6.53 -25.12
C TRP A 9 15.52 -7.49 -23.99
N ARG A 10 15.86 -8.79 -24.11
CA ARG A 10 15.75 -9.77 -23.00
C ARG A 10 17.01 -9.83 -22.12
N GLN A 11 17.84 -8.79 -22.09
CA GLN A 11 18.92 -8.74 -21.10
C GLN A 11 18.32 -8.48 -19.72
N LYS A 12 18.24 -9.54 -18.91
CA LYS A 12 17.78 -9.56 -17.52
C LYS A 12 18.86 -8.94 -16.63
N VAL A 13 19.09 -7.64 -16.74
CA VAL A 13 20.03 -6.93 -15.87
C VAL A 13 19.38 -6.79 -14.50
N LYS A 14 19.92 -7.47 -13.48
CA LYS A 14 19.39 -7.41 -12.11
C LYS A 14 19.29 -5.95 -11.66
N GLY A 15 18.11 -5.55 -11.19
CA GLY A 15 17.82 -4.17 -10.75
C GLY A 15 17.36 -3.18 -11.84
N SER A 16 17.25 -3.59 -13.10
CA SER A 16 16.69 -2.75 -14.18
C SER A 16 15.16 -2.77 -14.21
N SER A 17 14.54 -1.78 -14.89
CA SER A 17 13.09 -1.76 -15.14
C SER A 17 12.62 -2.99 -15.91
N SER A 18 13.39 -3.49 -16.87
CA SER A 18 13.07 -4.74 -17.59
C SER A 18 13.12 -5.97 -16.68
N HIS A 19 13.98 -5.98 -15.66
CA HIS A 19 14.01 -7.03 -14.63
C HIS A 19 12.81 -6.94 -13.69
N TRP A 20 12.35 -5.74 -13.36
CA TRP A 20 11.13 -5.50 -12.57
C TRP A 20 9.88 -6.04 -13.29
N PHE A 21 9.68 -5.65 -14.56
CA PHE A 21 8.59 -6.20 -15.38
C PHE A 21 8.74 -7.70 -15.56
N TYR A 22 9.97 -8.20 -15.74
CA TYR A 22 10.21 -9.64 -15.81
C TYR A 22 9.77 -10.37 -14.52
N ILE A 23 10.01 -9.83 -13.33
CA ILE A 23 9.58 -10.46 -12.06
C ILE A 23 8.05 -10.47 -11.94
N LEU A 24 7.37 -9.40 -12.35
CA LEU A 24 5.90 -9.37 -12.38
C LEU A 24 5.28 -10.30 -13.44
N LEU A 25 5.92 -10.40 -14.60
CA LEU A 25 5.42 -11.15 -15.75
C LEU A 25 5.80 -12.62 -15.73
N THR A 26 6.88 -12.98 -15.04
CA THR A 26 7.32 -14.36 -14.89
C THR A 26 6.67 -14.91 -13.62
N PRO A 27 5.79 -15.91 -13.68
CA PRO A 27 5.34 -16.60 -12.47
C PRO A 27 6.58 -17.27 -11.85
N PRO A 28 7.10 -16.81 -10.70
CA PRO A 28 8.15 -17.55 -10.04
C PRO A 28 7.47 -18.61 -9.18
N ASN A 29 8.13 -19.75 -9.06
CA ASN A 29 7.90 -20.62 -7.93
C ASN A 29 8.04 -19.80 -6.63
N TRP A 30 6.92 -19.53 -5.96
CA TRP A 30 6.81 -19.31 -4.51
C TRP A 30 7.53 -18.10 -3.90
N LEU A 31 7.92 -17.08 -4.67
CA LEU A 31 8.62 -15.91 -4.13
C LEU A 31 7.70 -14.69 -4.02
N ILE A 32 7.56 -14.20 -2.80
CA ILE A 32 6.83 -12.97 -2.44
C ILE A 32 7.45 -11.77 -3.16
N LEU A 33 6.62 -10.84 -3.64
CA LEU A 33 7.10 -9.61 -4.26
C LEU A 33 7.98 -8.81 -3.27
N PRO A 34 9.24 -8.51 -3.61
CA PRO A 34 10.10 -7.70 -2.76
C PRO A 34 9.55 -6.28 -2.53
N THR A 35 9.89 -5.63 -1.41
CA THR A 35 9.44 -4.26 -1.08
C THR A 35 9.62 -3.26 -2.22
N HIS A 36 10.77 -3.29 -2.91
CA HIS A 36 11.02 -2.38 -4.04
C HIS A 36 10.04 -2.59 -5.20
N HIS A 37 9.51 -3.81 -5.40
CA HIS A 37 8.49 -4.05 -6.40
C HIS A 37 7.16 -3.43 -6.00
N MET A 38 6.77 -3.60 -4.73
CA MET A 38 5.56 -2.98 -4.17
C MET A 38 5.61 -1.46 -4.30
N ASN A 39 6.74 -0.85 -3.95
CA ASN A 39 6.91 0.60 -4.06
C ASN A 39 6.73 1.09 -5.49
N VAL A 40 7.39 0.46 -6.47
CA VAL A 40 7.20 0.85 -7.89
C VAL A 40 5.74 0.72 -8.32
N GLY A 41 5.02 -0.33 -7.88
CA GLY A 41 3.60 -0.49 -8.15
C GLY A 41 2.75 0.65 -7.59
N ILE A 42 2.96 1.01 -6.33
CA ILE A 42 2.29 2.15 -5.69
C ILE A 42 2.64 3.46 -6.39
N ASN A 43 3.91 3.69 -6.70
CA ASN A 43 4.35 4.92 -7.36
C ASN A 43 3.76 5.11 -8.75
N LEU A 44 3.60 4.03 -9.50
CA LEU A 44 2.92 4.06 -10.79
C LEU A 44 1.45 4.46 -10.63
N LEU A 45 0.76 3.94 -9.61
CA LEU A 45 -0.61 4.35 -9.29
C LEU A 45 -0.69 5.81 -8.83
N THR A 46 0.25 6.26 -7.97
CA THR A 46 0.35 7.66 -7.55
C THR A 46 0.61 8.58 -8.75
N LEU A 47 1.50 8.20 -9.67
CA LEU A 47 1.77 8.98 -10.88
C LEU A 47 0.52 9.06 -11.76
N ARG A 48 -0.19 7.94 -11.96
CA ARG A 48 -1.47 7.93 -12.68
C ARG A 48 -2.48 8.85 -12.01
N TYR A 49 -2.60 8.82 -10.69
CA TYR A 49 -3.48 9.72 -9.93
C TYR A 49 -3.13 11.19 -10.11
N THR A 50 -1.85 11.54 -10.05
CA THR A 50 -1.39 12.92 -10.25
C THR A 50 -1.64 13.41 -11.69
N LYS A 51 -1.57 12.53 -12.68
CA LYS A 51 -1.80 12.88 -14.10
C LYS A 51 -3.27 12.87 -14.50
N HIS A 52 -4.06 11.96 -13.93
CA HIS A 52 -5.44 11.68 -14.29
C HIS A 52 -6.32 11.49 -13.04
N PRO A 53 -6.45 12.52 -12.18
CA PRO A 53 -7.28 12.41 -10.97
C PRO A 53 -8.75 12.08 -11.28
N GLU A 54 -9.24 12.44 -12.47
CA GLU A 54 -10.59 12.17 -12.96
C GLU A 54 -10.92 10.69 -13.15
N TRP A 55 -9.91 9.81 -13.23
CA TRP A 55 -10.13 8.36 -13.32
C TRP A 55 -10.37 7.71 -11.96
N PHE A 56 -10.11 8.43 -10.87
CA PHE A 56 -10.19 7.90 -9.52
C PHE A 56 -11.52 8.27 -8.90
N ARG A 57 -11.96 7.44 -7.94
CA ARG A 57 -13.24 7.65 -7.24
C ARG A 57 -13.31 8.95 -6.43
N SER A 58 -12.18 9.57 -6.16
CA SER A 58 -12.07 10.76 -5.31
C SER A 58 -10.75 11.51 -5.58
N ASP A 59 -10.83 12.83 -5.54
CA ASP A 59 -9.70 13.74 -5.56
C ASP A 59 -9.11 13.98 -4.15
N ARG A 60 -9.46 13.15 -3.15
CA ARG A 60 -8.99 13.24 -1.75
C ARG A 60 -8.35 11.94 -1.28
N ILE A 61 -7.56 11.33 -2.16
CA ILE A 61 -6.86 10.06 -1.94
C ILE A 61 -5.36 10.31 -1.76
N CYS A 62 -4.74 9.55 -0.87
CA CYS A 62 -3.29 9.40 -0.74
C CYS A 62 -2.89 7.93 -0.91
N MET A 63 -1.76 7.67 -1.56
CA MET A 63 -1.18 6.33 -1.69
C MET A 63 0.22 6.34 -1.10
N LEU A 64 0.42 5.56 -0.03
CA LEU A 64 1.69 5.44 0.67
C LEU A 64 2.37 4.13 0.27
N ASP A 65 3.69 4.16 0.14
CA ASP A 65 4.46 3.00 -0.24
C ASP A 65 4.69 2.04 0.93
N ALA A 66 5.33 0.90 0.67
CA ALA A 66 5.57 -0.11 1.69
C ALA A 66 6.70 0.27 2.66
N VAL A 67 7.53 1.27 2.34
CA VAL A 67 8.58 1.75 3.25
C VAL A 67 7.94 2.48 4.43
N PHE A 68 6.86 3.22 4.19
CA PHE A 68 6.09 3.86 5.24
C PHE A 68 5.64 2.87 6.34
N THR A 69 4.94 1.78 5.96
CA THR A 69 4.42 0.82 6.93
C THR A 69 5.53 0.02 7.60
N GLN A 70 6.60 -0.31 6.87
CA GLN A 70 7.76 -0.99 7.44
C GLN A 70 8.48 -0.11 8.47
N MET A 71 8.68 1.16 8.17
CA MET A 71 9.29 2.12 9.10
C MET A 71 8.46 2.27 10.37
N TRP A 72 7.15 2.46 10.23
CA TRP A 72 6.26 2.63 11.38
C TRP A 72 6.20 1.39 12.25
N THR A 73 6.14 0.22 11.63
CA THR A 73 6.19 -1.07 12.33
C THR A 73 7.51 -1.23 13.09
N ALA A 74 8.65 -0.95 12.44
CA ALA A 74 9.97 -1.08 13.04
C ALA A 74 10.19 -0.10 14.21
N LYS A 75 9.60 1.09 14.13
CA LYS A 75 9.75 2.16 15.13
C LYS A 75 8.65 2.20 16.19
N TYR A 76 7.71 1.25 16.17
CA TYR A 76 6.58 1.27 17.08
C TYR A 76 6.98 1.13 18.56
N SER A 77 7.95 0.25 18.87
CA SER A 77 8.45 0.07 20.23
C SER A 77 9.12 1.35 20.78
N GLU A 78 9.88 2.05 19.94
CA GLU A 78 10.49 3.35 20.27
C GLU A 78 9.41 4.41 20.52
N PHE A 79 8.36 4.46 19.67
CA PHE A 79 7.21 5.34 19.87
C PHE A 79 6.49 5.08 21.20
N LEU A 80 6.24 3.81 21.55
CA LEU A 80 5.62 3.44 22.82
C LEU A 80 6.48 3.86 24.02
N ALA A 81 7.79 3.66 23.94
CA ALA A 81 8.73 4.00 25.00
C ALA A 81 9.00 5.52 25.12
N SER A 82 8.72 6.30 24.08
CA SER A 82 8.96 7.74 24.10
C SER A 82 8.11 8.45 25.17
N PRO A 83 8.70 9.41 25.91
CA PRO A 83 7.99 10.13 26.97
C PRO A 83 6.83 10.93 26.36
N ALA A 84 5.76 11.05 27.13
CA ALA A 84 4.61 11.87 26.78
C ALA A 84 4.34 12.88 27.90
N ASN A 85 3.84 14.05 27.51
CA ASN A 85 3.29 15.03 28.42
C ASN A 85 2.05 14.46 29.14
N PRO A 86 1.58 15.07 30.24
CA PRO A 86 0.39 14.61 30.95
C PRO A 86 -0.88 14.52 30.09
N ASP A 87 -0.99 15.35 29.06
CA ASP A 87 -2.09 15.33 28.08
C ASP A 87 -1.87 14.25 26.98
N GLY A 88 -0.77 13.53 26.99
CA GLY A 88 -0.39 12.51 26.02
C GLY A 88 0.33 13.03 24.78
N SER A 89 0.58 14.34 24.66
CA SER A 89 1.37 14.94 23.57
C SER A 89 2.89 14.74 23.77
N GLY A 90 3.72 15.13 22.80
CA GLY A 90 5.18 15.13 22.95
C GLY A 90 5.89 13.80 22.69
N LYS A 91 5.17 12.71 22.36
CA LYS A 91 5.77 11.47 21.85
C LYS A 91 6.48 11.70 20.52
N LEU A 92 7.57 10.97 20.32
CA LEU A 92 8.39 11.04 19.12
C LEU A 92 7.83 10.11 18.03
N LEU A 93 7.37 10.69 16.92
CA LEU A 93 7.06 9.95 15.70
C LEU A 93 8.36 9.58 14.95
N PRO A 94 8.33 8.53 14.10
CA PRO A 94 9.44 8.20 13.24
C PRO A 94 9.85 9.40 12.37
N PRO A 95 11.16 9.61 12.13
CA PRO A 95 11.62 10.63 11.19
C PRO A 95 10.91 10.48 9.83
N GLY A 96 10.48 11.59 9.23
CA GLY A 96 9.76 11.59 7.97
C GLY A 96 8.28 11.21 8.04
N ALA A 97 7.73 10.85 9.21
CA ALA A 97 6.30 10.52 9.34
C ALA A 97 5.38 11.65 8.83
N LEU A 98 5.74 12.90 9.11
CA LEU A 98 5.01 14.07 8.61
C LEU A 98 5.26 14.32 7.12
N ASP A 99 6.47 14.05 6.60
CA ASP A 99 6.82 14.28 5.20
C ASP A 99 6.03 13.34 4.26
N TYR A 100 5.80 12.09 4.66
CA TYR A 100 4.89 11.16 3.96
C TYR A 100 3.44 11.65 4.01
N TYR A 101 3.05 12.30 5.10
CA TYR A 101 1.69 12.77 5.29
C TYR A 101 1.38 14.03 4.49
N THR A 102 2.31 14.98 4.43
CA THR A 102 2.18 16.22 3.65
C THR A 102 2.51 16.03 2.17
N GLY A 103 2.82 14.80 1.75
CA GLY A 103 3.10 14.47 0.35
C GLY A 103 4.46 14.96 -0.16
N GLU A 104 5.40 15.27 0.73
CA GLU A 104 6.78 15.65 0.39
C GLU A 104 7.65 14.41 0.06
N GLU A 105 7.25 13.23 0.53
CA GLU A 105 7.86 11.94 0.22
C GLU A 105 6.83 10.93 -0.35
N PRO A 106 7.23 10.06 -1.31
CA PRO A 106 8.55 10.03 -1.91
C PRO A 106 8.80 11.20 -2.89
N ALA A 107 10.03 11.73 -2.92
CA ALA A 107 10.39 12.93 -3.68
C ALA A 107 10.05 12.91 -5.20
N TYR A 108 9.92 11.73 -5.82
CA TYR A 108 9.59 11.59 -7.25
C TYR A 108 8.07 11.53 -7.53
N SER A 109 7.23 11.50 -6.49
CA SER A 109 5.77 11.44 -6.59
C SER A 109 5.10 12.39 -5.60
N ARG A 110 5.69 13.58 -5.40
CA ARG A 110 5.14 14.59 -4.50
C ARG A 110 3.73 14.97 -4.91
N SER A 111 2.85 15.01 -3.92
CA SER A 111 1.50 15.53 -4.09
C SER A 111 1.48 16.98 -3.62
N ASN A 112 0.80 17.87 -4.33
CA ASN A 112 0.63 19.26 -3.87
C ASN A 112 -0.41 19.40 -2.74
N LYS A 113 -0.94 18.27 -2.22
CA LYS A 113 -1.93 18.24 -1.15
C LYS A 113 -1.19 18.21 0.18
N THR A 114 -1.08 19.39 0.78
CA THR A 114 -0.19 19.64 1.91
C THR A 114 -0.88 19.54 3.26
N SER A 115 -2.19 19.26 3.29
CA SER A 115 -3.00 19.30 4.51
C SER A 115 -3.78 18.00 4.77
N ALA A 116 -3.85 17.65 6.06
CA ALA A 116 -4.75 16.65 6.60
C ALA A 116 -6.20 16.80 6.14
N LEU A 117 -6.60 18.06 5.96
CA LEU A 117 -7.94 18.45 5.58
C LEU A 117 -8.24 18.19 4.10
N GLU A 118 -7.27 17.70 3.31
CA GLU A 118 -7.41 17.43 1.88
C GLU A 118 -7.40 15.93 1.54
N ILE A 119 -7.17 15.06 2.53
CA ILE A 119 -7.08 13.60 2.34
C ILE A 119 -8.15 12.93 3.19
N ASP A 120 -9.01 12.14 2.55
CA ASP A 120 -10.03 11.35 3.23
C ASP A 120 -9.66 9.87 3.29
N ASP A 121 -9.00 9.36 2.24
CA ASP A 121 -8.69 7.94 2.08
C ASP A 121 -7.19 7.74 1.82
N ILE A 122 -6.56 6.85 2.59
CA ILE A 122 -5.17 6.42 2.38
C ILE A 122 -5.15 4.95 1.95
N TYR A 123 -4.40 4.63 0.90
CA TYR A 123 -4.09 3.26 0.52
C TYR A 123 -2.64 2.94 0.84
N VAL A 124 -2.39 1.78 1.44
CA VAL A 124 -1.02 1.39 1.79
C VAL A 124 -0.85 -0.13 1.80
N PRO A 125 0.24 -0.68 1.25
CA PRO A 125 0.64 -2.06 1.46
C PRO A 125 1.14 -2.28 2.89
N LEU A 126 0.73 -3.39 3.50
CA LEU A 126 1.21 -3.82 4.82
C LEU A 126 1.82 -5.21 4.73
N LEU A 127 3.01 -5.37 5.30
CA LEU A 127 3.71 -6.66 5.38
C LEU A 127 3.37 -7.35 6.70
N VAL A 128 2.67 -8.48 6.61
CA VAL A 128 2.28 -9.35 7.72
C VAL A 128 3.28 -10.50 7.81
N LYS A 129 3.68 -10.89 9.03
CA LYS A 129 4.64 -11.98 9.29
C LYS A 129 5.99 -11.88 8.56
N ASN A 130 6.34 -10.68 8.08
CA ASN A 130 7.51 -10.39 7.25
C ASN A 130 7.51 -11.05 5.86
N ASP A 131 6.40 -11.64 5.43
CA ASP A 131 6.36 -12.42 4.20
C ASP A 131 5.00 -12.42 3.46
N HIS A 132 3.97 -11.77 4.00
CA HIS A 132 2.66 -11.73 3.37
C HIS A 132 2.16 -10.30 3.19
N TRP A 133 1.89 -9.90 1.94
CA TRP A 133 1.37 -8.56 1.64
C TRP A 133 -0.14 -8.54 1.72
N VAL A 134 -0.67 -7.58 2.47
CA VAL A 134 -2.10 -7.23 2.49
C VAL A 134 -2.27 -5.76 2.12
N ALA A 135 -3.40 -5.42 1.53
CA ALA A 135 -3.74 -4.04 1.21
C ALA A 135 -4.57 -3.43 2.34
N CYS A 136 -4.22 -2.22 2.77
CA CYS A 136 -5.00 -1.46 3.73
C CYS A 136 -5.64 -0.24 3.05
N TRP A 137 -6.95 -0.09 3.23
CA TRP A 137 -7.67 1.15 2.97
C TRP A 137 -8.02 1.81 4.31
N ILE A 138 -7.48 3.00 4.53
CA ILE A 138 -7.67 3.78 5.74
C ILE A 138 -8.59 4.94 5.40
N SER A 139 -9.75 5.02 6.03
CA SER A 139 -10.66 6.15 5.89
C SER A 139 -10.51 7.05 7.12
N ILE A 140 -9.93 8.25 6.94
CA ILE A 140 -9.73 9.24 8.00
C ILE A 140 -11.07 9.69 8.59
N PRO A 141 -12.07 10.11 7.80
CA PRO A 141 -13.36 10.55 8.33
C PRO A 141 -14.10 9.46 9.12
N ARG A 142 -13.92 8.19 8.74
CA ARG A 142 -14.56 7.04 9.41
C ARG A 142 -13.72 6.46 10.54
N ARG A 143 -12.45 6.88 10.68
CA ARG A 143 -11.47 6.32 11.63
C ARG A 143 -11.41 4.79 11.58
N ARG A 144 -11.39 4.25 10.36
CA ARG A 144 -11.48 2.81 10.07
C ARG A 144 -10.42 2.39 9.06
N ILE A 145 -9.81 1.24 9.32
CA ILE A 145 -8.89 0.55 8.42
C ILE A 145 -9.58 -0.74 7.94
N VAL A 146 -9.74 -0.87 6.64
CA VAL A 146 -10.20 -2.11 6.01
C VAL A 146 -8.98 -2.81 5.43
N ILE A 147 -8.79 -4.07 5.79
CA ILE A 147 -7.70 -4.91 5.31
C ILE A 147 -8.24 -5.89 4.27
N TRP A 148 -7.72 -5.82 3.06
CA TRP A 148 -7.96 -6.80 2.01
C TRP A 148 -6.82 -7.80 1.96
N ASP A 149 -7.16 -9.03 2.26
CA ASP A 149 -6.23 -10.13 2.35
C ASP A 149 -6.57 -11.20 1.30
N SER A 150 -5.60 -11.50 0.44
CA SER A 150 -5.75 -12.53 -0.59
C SER A 150 -5.50 -13.95 -0.07
N ASP A 151 -5.07 -14.14 1.17
CA ASP A 151 -4.85 -15.47 1.76
C ASP A 151 -5.37 -15.52 3.20
N LEU A 152 -6.68 -15.70 3.34
CA LEU A 152 -7.34 -15.81 4.63
C LEU A 152 -6.86 -17.00 5.47
N ALA A 153 -6.35 -18.05 4.84
CA ALA A 153 -5.88 -19.26 5.52
C ALA A 153 -4.45 -19.11 6.09
N TYR A 154 -3.64 -18.20 5.53
CA TYR A 154 -2.23 -18.05 5.90
C TYR A 154 -1.98 -17.29 7.21
N ALA A 155 -2.68 -16.18 7.40
CA ALA A 155 -2.58 -15.35 8.61
C ALA A 155 -3.89 -15.41 9.39
N ILE A 156 -3.80 -15.58 10.71
CA ILE A 156 -4.98 -15.47 11.58
C ILE A 156 -5.25 -14.01 11.93
N ASP A 157 -6.48 -13.68 12.33
CA ASP A 157 -6.87 -12.29 12.62
C ASP A 157 -6.02 -11.64 13.72
N ALA A 158 -5.51 -12.41 14.68
CA ALA A 158 -4.58 -11.91 15.69
C ALA A 158 -3.24 -11.43 15.09
N GLU A 159 -2.74 -12.10 14.05
CA GLU A 159 -1.52 -11.70 13.34
C GLU A 159 -1.76 -10.43 12.50
N ILE A 160 -2.92 -10.32 11.87
CA ILE A 160 -3.36 -9.11 11.16
C ILE A 160 -3.49 -7.94 12.12
N ALA A 161 -4.19 -8.12 13.24
CA ALA A 161 -4.38 -7.11 14.27
C ALA A 161 -3.02 -6.63 14.82
N LYS A 162 -2.08 -7.54 15.05
CA LYS A 162 -0.71 -7.20 15.47
C LYS A 162 0.02 -6.35 14.43
N ALA A 163 -0.11 -6.67 13.14
CA ALA A 163 0.56 -5.94 12.05
C ALA A 163 -0.06 -4.55 11.81
N VAL A 164 -1.37 -4.41 11.96
CA VAL A 164 -2.09 -3.13 11.75
C VAL A 164 -1.94 -2.19 12.95
N LYS A 165 -1.73 -2.72 14.15
CA LYS A 165 -1.68 -1.95 15.41
C LYS A 165 -0.75 -0.73 15.39
N PRO A 166 0.50 -0.82 14.88
CA PRO A 166 1.37 0.35 14.76
C PRO A 166 0.73 1.47 13.94
N ILE A 167 0.14 1.13 12.79
CA ILE A 167 -0.49 2.08 11.88
C ILE A 167 -1.70 2.72 12.54
N ALA A 168 -2.60 1.92 13.10
CA ALA A 168 -3.82 2.39 13.75
C ALA A 168 -3.55 3.35 14.92
N HIS A 169 -2.52 3.08 15.72
CA HIS A 169 -2.18 3.89 16.89
C HIS A 169 -1.39 5.15 16.52
N MET A 170 -0.34 5.01 15.72
CA MET A 170 0.53 6.13 15.38
C MET A 170 -0.16 7.13 14.43
N LEU A 171 -1.08 6.67 13.58
CA LEU A 171 -1.85 7.56 12.70
C LEU A 171 -2.84 8.40 13.50
N SER A 172 -3.56 7.80 14.46
CA SER A 172 -4.38 8.55 15.42
C SER A 172 -3.54 9.61 16.13
N TYR A 173 -2.38 9.22 16.66
CA TYR A 173 -1.51 10.17 17.37
C TYR A 173 -1.04 11.31 16.45
N MET A 174 -0.61 11.01 15.23
CA MET A 174 -0.18 12.03 14.27
C MET A 174 -1.31 13.00 13.91
N LEU A 175 -2.52 12.50 13.64
CA LEU A 175 -3.68 13.35 13.35
C LEU A 175 -4.04 14.22 14.55
N ARG A 176 -3.99 13.66 15.77
CA ARG A 176 -4.22 14.40 17.01
C ARG A 176 -3.25 15.58 17.18
N MET A 177 -1.98 15.39 16.83
CA MET A 177 -0.98 16.47 16.89
C MET A 177 -1.28 17.61 15.90
N LEU A 178 -1.95 17.30 14.79
CA LEU A 178 -2.28 18.25 13.73
C LEU A 178 -3.65 18.91 13.94
N SER A 179 -4.53 18.31 14.75
CA SER A 179 -5.87 18.82 15.02
C SER A 179 -5.88 19.99 16.01
N THR A 180 -6.85 20.89 15.84
CA THR A 180 -7.17 21.95 16.80
C THR A 180 -8.65 21.84 17.20
N GLY A 181 -8.97 22.09 18.48
CA GLY A 181 -10.36 22.07 18.95
C GLY A 181 -10.98 20.66 19.01
N ALA A 182 -12.25 20.54 18.63
CA ALA A 182 -13.06 19.32 18.87
C ALA A 182 -12.54 18.06 18.16
N GLU A 183 -11.82 18.19 17.04
CA GLU A 183 -11.23 17.05 16.33
C GLU A 183 -10.16 16.34 17.17
N TRP A 184 -9.51 17.06 18.09
CA TRP A 184 -8.49 16.51 18.97
C TRP A 184 -9.01 15.33 19.81
N GLU A 185 -10.26 15.39 20.27
CA GLU A 185 -10.89 14.34 21.06
C GLU A 185 -11.15 13.09 20.21
N LEU A 186 -11.45 13.26 18.91
CA LEU A 186 -11.68 12.14 17.99
C LEU A 186 -10.44 11.25 17.89
N TYR A 187 -9.25 11.83 17.92
CA TYR A 187 -7.98 11.11 17.72
C TYR A 187 -7.31 10.64 19.02
N MET A 188 -8.00 10.72 20.16
CA MET A 188 -7.54 10.10 21.41
C MET A 188 -7.59 8.57 21.39
N VAL A 189 -8.38 8.00 20.49
CA VAL A 189 -8.55 6.55 20.35
C VAL A 189 -8.00 6.10 19.00
N ASP A 190 -7.37 4.93 18.99
CA ASP A 190 -6.84 4.29 17.77
C ASP A 190 -7.91 4.15 16.69
N PHE A 191 -7.47 4.08 15.43
CA PHE A 191 -8.36 3.69 14.34
C PHE A 191 -8.88 2.27 14.57
N THR A 192 -10.17 2.08 14.31
CA THR A 192 -10.76 0.74 14.24
C THR A 192 -10.23 0.02 13.01
N HIS A 193 -10.23 -1.31 13.03
CA HIS A 193 -9.80 -2.09 11.88
C HIS A 193 -10.63 -3.36 11.71
N GLU A 194 -10.73 -3.83 10.47
CA GLU A 194 -11.37 -5.09 10.12
C GLU A 194 -10.69 -5.74 8.93
N ARG A 195 -10.75 -7.07 8.87
CA ARG A 195 -10.29 -7.85 7.72
C ARG A 195 -11.51 -8.28 6.91
N GLU A 196 -11.57 -7.84 5.67
CA GLU A 196 -12.69 -8.15 4.78
C GLU A 196 -12.53 -9.54 4.17
N SER A 197 -13.56 -10.39 4.31
CA SER A 197 -13.54 -11.76 3.80
C SER A 197 -14.09 -11.91 2.39
N GLY A 198 -14.83 -10.92 1.87
CA GLY A 198 -15.49 -10.98 0.56
C GLY A 198 -14.60 -10.71 -0.65
N VAL A 199 -13.28 -10.62 -0.48
CA VAL A 199 -12.34 -10.30 -1.56
C VAL A 199 -11.83 -11.55 -2.28
N PRO A 200 -11.43 -11.44 -3.58
CA PRO A 200 -10.82 -12.55 -4.30
C PRO A 200 -9.72 -13.26 -3.49
N GLN A 201 -9.64 -14.58 -3.54
CA GLN A 201 -8.61 -15.31 -2.79
C GLN A 201 -7.56 -15.86 -3.75
N ASN A 202 -6.30 -15.70 -3.37
CA ASN A 202 -5.15 -16.22 -4.06
C ASN A 202 -5.07 -17.74 -3.87
N LYS A 203 -5.17 -18.48 -4.98
CA LYS A 203 -5.08 -19.94 -4.97
C LYS A 203 -3.64 -20.46 -5.12
N GLN A 204 -2.67 -19.57 -5.40
CA GLN A 204 -1.26 -19.92 -5.67
C GLN A 204 -0.32 -19.20 -4.70
N SER A 205 0.61 -19.90 -4.07
CA SER A 205 1.61 -19.25 -3.20
C SER A 205 2.47 -18.22 -3.97
N GLY A 206 2.66 -17.04 -3.39
CA GLY A 206 3.59 -16.00 -3.89
C GLY A 206 2.95 -14.77 -4.54
N ASP A 207 1.66 -14.82 -4.90
CA ASP A 207 0.99 -13.72 -5.61
C ASP A 207 0.39 -12.62 -4.69
N CYS A 208 0.54 -12.73 -3.37
CA CYS A 208 -0.08 -11.80 -2.41
C CYS A 208 0.24 -10.31 -2.67
N GLY A 209 1.46 -10.00 -3.12
CA GLY A 209 1.82 -8.63 -3.50
C GLY A 209 1.09 -8.12 -4.74
N VAL A 210 0.82 -8.99 -5.73
CA VAL A 210 0.06 -8.62 -6.94
C VAL A 210 -1.39 -8.35 -6.58
N TYR A 211 -1.99 -9.22 -5.76
CA TYR A 211 -3.34 -9.02 -5.23
C TYR A 211 -3.43 -7.73 -4.42
N CYS A 212 -2.46 -7.47 -3.53
CA CYS A 212 -2.37 -6.24 -2.76
C CYS A 212 -2.40 -5.00 -3.66
N LEU A 213 -1.55 -4.94 -4.70
CA LEU A 213 -1.56 -3.83 -5.65
C LEU A 213 -2.87 -3.72 -6.41
N LYS A 214 -3.47 -4.85 -6.81
CA LYS A 214 -4.72 -4.85 -7.56
C LYS A 214 -5.91 -4.40 -6.72
N TYR A 215 -5.97 -4.76 -5.44
CA TYR A 215 -7.02 -4.26 -4.54
C TYR A 215 -6.95 -2.75 -4.40
N ILE A 216 -5.75 -2.20 -4.21
CA ILE A 216 -5.53 -0.76 -4.14
C ILE A 216 -5.96 -0.09 -5.45
N GLU A 217 -5.51 -0.61 -6.61
CA GLU A 217 -5.87 -0.08 -7.92
C GLU A 217 -7.40 -0.10 -8.14
N CYS A 218 -8.04 -1.25 -7.97
CA CYS A 218 -9.48 -1.40 -8.19
C CYS A 218 -10.28 -0.46 -7.30
N HIS A 219 -10.01 -0.47 -5.99
CA HIS A 219 -10.79 0.36 -5.06
C HIS A 219 -10.54 1.85 -5.29
N ALA A 220 -9.30 2.27 -5.54
CA ALA A 220 -8.98 3.67 -5.83
C ALA A 220 -9.63 4.17 -7.13
N LEU A 221 -9.81 3.31 -8.12
CA LEU A 221 -10.56 3.59 -9.36
C LEU A 221 -12.08 3.46 -9.21
N GLY A 222 -12.59 3.07 -8.05
CA GLY A 222 -14.02 2.85 -7.82
C GLY A 222 -14.58 1.60 -8.51
N MET A 223 -13.72 0.64 -8.85
CA MET A 223 -14.07 -0.60 -9.54
C MET A 223 -14.25 -1.75 -8.54
N PRO A 224 -15.19 -2.69 -8.79
CA PRO A 224 -15.28 -3.91 -8.00
C PRO A 224 -14.02 -4.77 -8.18
N PHE A 225 -13.73 -5.63 -7.20
CA PHE A 225 -12.65 -6.59 -7.34
C PHE A 225 -13.03 -7.66 -8.38
N PRO A 226 -12.25 -7.85 -9.46
CA PRO A 226 -12.62 -8.77 -10.53
C PRO A 226 -12.56 -10.22 -10.03
N PRO A 227 -13.64 -11.02 -10.16
CA PRO A 227 -13.66 -12.41 -9.68
C PRO A 227 -12.75 -13.35 -10.49
N HIS A 228 -12.41 -13.01 -11.74
CA HIS A 228 -11.75 -13.92 -12.69
C HIS A 228 -10.44 -13.40 -13.30
N GLU A 229 -10.17 -12.09 -13.30
CA GLU A 229 -8.96 -11.52 -13.91
C GLU A 229 -7.69 -11.73 -13.08
N LEU A 230 -7.84 -12.07 -11.80
CA LEU A 230 -6.73 -12.42 -10.91
C LEU A 230 -6.37 -13.92 -10.95
N ILE A 231 -7.17 -14.75 -11.64
CA ILE A 231 -7.22 -16.21 -11.37
C ILE A 231 -6.66 -17.10 -12.49
N ASN A 232 -6.53 -16.68 -13.74
CA ASN A 232 -6.09 -17.61 -14.79
C ASN A 232 -4.61 -17.45 -15.16
N GLY A 233 -3.78 -18.27 -14.52
CA GLY A 233 -2.37 -18.50 -14.91
C GLY A 233 -2.17 -19.24 -16.24
N THR A 234 -3.23 -19.53 -16.99
CA THR A 234 -3.19 -20.30 -18.26
C THR A 234 -3.45 -19.47 -19.51
N GLU A 235 -3.99 -18.27 -19.38
CA GLU A 235 -4.06 -17.34 -20.51
C GLU A 235 -2.90 -16.38 -20.41
N LYS A 236 -2.20 -16.13 -21.53
CA LYS A 236 -1.12 -15.16 -21.61
C LYS A 236 -1.61 -13.87 -20.94
N ARG A 237 -1.00 -13.53 -19.80
CA ARG A 237 -1.29 -12.33 -19.02
C ARG A 237 -1.07 -11.10 -19.92
N ASP A 238 -2.13 -10.64 -20.59
CA ASP A 238 -2.06 -9.51 -21.52
C ASP A 238 -2.26 -8.23 -20.72
N TYR A 239 -1.18 -7.75 -20.10
CA TYR A 239 -1.12 -6.49 -19.35
C TYR A 239 -1.11 -5.25 -20.27
N LYS A 240 -1.53 -5.37 -21.54
CA LYS A 240 -1.65 -4.22 -22.47
C LYS A 240 -2.49 -3.08 -21.90
N HIS A 241 -3.48 -3.39 -21.06
CA HIS A 241 -4.33 -2.40 -20.39
C HIS A 241 -3.62 -1.58 -19.30
N LEU A 242 -2.41 -1.97 -18.85
CA LEU A 242 -1.60 -1.16 -17.93
C LEU A 242 -0.89 0.02 -18.61
N GLY A 243 -1.11 0.23 -19.92
CA GLY A 243 -0.65 1.42 -20.64
C GLY A 243 0.86 1.55 -20.76
N VAL A 244 1.59 0.43 -20.74
CA VAL A 244 3.07 0.44 -20.75
C VAL A 244 3.64 0.43 -22.18
N TYR A 245 2.84 0.16 -23.22
CA TYR A 245 3.31 0.17 -24.61
C TYR A 245 2.19 0.52 -25.61
N ASP A 246 2.47 1.46 -26.51
CA ASP A 246 2.05 1.39 -27.92
C ASP A 246 2.98 0.44 -28.69
#